data_AF-A0A239LX19-F1
#
_entry.id   AF-A0A239LX19-F1
#
_cell.length_a   1.000
_cell.length_b   1.000
_cell.length_c   1.000
_cell.angle_alpha   90.00
_cell.angle_beta   90.00
_cell.angle_gamma   90.00
#
_symmetry.space_group_name_H-M   'P 1'
#
loop_
_entity.id
_entity.type
_entity.pdbx_description
1 polymer ?
#
loop_
_entity_poly.entity_id
_entity_poly.type
_entity_poly.pdbx_seq_one_letter_code
_entity_poly.pdbx_strand_id
1 'polypeptide(L)'
;MTRRFEIDAETLPDLPGMMLVTVEALKDLGGSATIQELDEKVIELEGVTEAEQAFTMPRDENRTRVNYYLAWARTYLKRGDALNNSKRGVWALTEIGSAISDLSATQGIYGQVTQEERERARLKRLAAKKADADRGEEIEVMADDGPADEEDWKSALLSVLGKMDPAAFERLAQRLLREAGFTKVEVRGKSGDGGIDGVGVLRVNLVSFQVYFQCKRWKGVTAPLAPPA
;
A
#
# COMPACT_ATOMS: atom_id res chain seq x y z
N MET A 1 -1.66 20.54 16.97
CA MET A 1 -2.53 19.89 15.97
C MET A 1 -3.52 19.02 16.72
N THR A 2 -4.78 19.01 16.31
CA THR A 2 -5.79 18.09 16.85
C THR A 2 -5.54 16.71 16.24
N ARG A 3 -5.36 15.67 17.06
CA ARG A 3 -5.21 14.29 16.59
C ARG A 3 -6.51 13.81 15.96
N ARG A 4 -6.42 12.97 14.93
CA ARG A 4 -7.57 12.42 14.21
C ARG A 4 -8.03 11.09 14.78
N PHE A 5 -7.18 10.42 15.55
CA PHE A 5 -7.56 9.25 16.33
C PHE A 5 -6.73 9.18 17.62
N GLU A 6 -7.26 8.44 18.59
CA GLU A 6 -6.59 8.07 19.83
C GLU A 6 -6.57 6.55 19.95
N ILE A 7 -5.52 6.01 20.56
CA ILE A 7 -5.39 4.57 20.82
C ILE A 7 -5.34 4.38 22.32
N ASP A 8 -6.34 3.69 22.86
CA ASP A 8 -6.36 3.25 24.25
C ASP A 8 -6.63 1.74 24.34
N ALA A 9 -6.69 1.20 25.56
CA ALA A 9 -6.87 -0.23 25.82
C ALA A 9 -8.31 -0.75 25.59
N GLU A 10 -9.32 0.10 25.65
CA GLU A 10 -10.72 -0.30 25.82
C GLU A 10 -11.62 0.13 24.66
N THR A 11 -11.44 1.34 24.13
CA THR A 11 -12.32 1.95 23.14
C THR A 11 -11.89 1.61 21.71
N LEU A 12 -12.86 1.67 20.80
CA LEU A 12 -12.60 1.55 19.38
C LEU A 12 -12.04 2.88 18.87
N PRO A 13 -10.86 2.89 18.23
CA PRO A 13 -10.33 4.12 17.65
C PRO A 13 -11.19 4.57 16.45
N ASP A 14 -11.11 5.87 16.13
CA ASP A 14 -11.79 6.43 14.96
C ASP A 14 -11.16 5.90 13.67
N LEU A 15 -11.77 4.85 13.12
CA LEU A 15 -11.24 4.18 11.93
C LEU A 15 -11.20 5.10 10.70
N PRO A 16 -12.21 5.96 10.41
CA PRO A 16 -12.10 6.94 9.33
C PRO A 16 -10.91 7.89 9.50
N GLY A 17 -10.65 8.38 10.71
CA GLY A 17 -9.48 9.17 11.05
C GLY A 17 -8.18 8.41 10.78
N MET A 18 -8.07 7.16 11.23
CA MET A 18 -6.92 6.30 10.90
C MET A 18 -6.74 6.08 9.40
N MET A 19 -7.84 5.92 8.65
CA MET A 19 -7.83 5.81 7.19
C MET A 19 -7.28 7.08 6.53
N LEU A 20 -7.70 8.26 6.99
CA LEU A 20 -7.24 9.53 6.44
C LEU A 20 -5.73 9.69 6.62
N VAL A 21 -5.24 9.44 7.84
CA VAL A 21 -3.80 9.51 8.14
C VAL A 21 -3.01 8.49 7.32
N THR A 22 -3.57 7.30 7.09
CA THR A 22 -2.94 6.27 6.26
C THR A 22 -2.76 6.76 4.82
N VAL A 23 -3.74 7.47 4.26
CA VAL A 23 -3.63 8.06 2.92
C VAL A 23 -2.56 9.16 2.88
N GLU A 24 -2.54 10.04 3.88
CA GLU A 24 -1.53 11.10 3.97
C GLU A 24 -0.12 10.56 4.13
N ALA A 25 0.08 9.56 5.00
CA ALA A 25 1.35 8.87 5.16
C ALA A 25 1.83 8.27 3.82
N LEU A 26 0.93 7.67 3.03
CA LEU A 26 1.29 7.21 1.69
C LEU A 26 1.66 8.35 0.75
N LYS A 27 0.97 9.50 0.80
CA LYS A 27 1.32 10.68 -0.01
C LYS A 27 2.73 11.17 0.32
N ASP A 28 3.06 11.28 1.61
CA ASP A 28 4.38 11.68 2.10
C ASP A 28 5.48 10.68 1.67
N LEU A 29 5.17 9.39 1.64
CA LEU A 29 6.11 8.31 1.28
C LEU A 29 6.25 8.08 -0.24
N GLY A 30 5.69 8.97 -1.07
CA GLY A 30 5.79 8.89 -2.53
C GLY A 30 4.72 8.00 -3.18
N GLY A 31 3.57 7.85 -2.53
CA GLY A 31 2.39 7.13 -3.04
C GLY A 31 2.43 5.61 -2.86
N SER A 32 3.47 5.06 -2.26
CA SER A 32 3.56 3.65 -1.87
C SER A 32 4.39 3.45 -0.61
N ALA A 33 4.18 2.34 0.09
CA ALA A 33 4.94 2.00 1.29
C ALA A 33 4.81 0.51 1.61
N THR A 34 5.81 -0.05 2.28
CA THR A 34 5.65 -1.32 3.01
C THR A 34 4.75 -1.12 4.23
N ILE A 35 4.21 -2.20 4.80
CA ILE A 35 3.39 -2.12 6.02
C ILE A 35 4.14 -1.43 7.16
N GLN A 36 5.42 -1.75 7.33
CA GLN A 36 6.24 -1.17 8.40
C GLN A 36 6.46 0.33 8.19
N GLU A 37 6.91 0.75 7.00
CA GLU A 37 7.10 2.18 6.69
C GLU A 37 5.80 2.97 6.88
N LEU A 38 4.68 2.37 6.46
CA LEU A 38 3.38 3.00 6.57
C LEU A 38 2.91 3.14 8.02
N ASP A 39 3.02 2.08 8.82
CA ASP A 39 2.64 2.11 10.23
C ASP A 39 3.51 3.10 11.02
N GLU A 40 4.84 3.08 10.80
CA GLU A 40 5.79 4.02 11.39
C GLU A 40 5.41 5.48 11.04
N LYS A 41 5.09 5.75 9.77
CA LYS A 41 4.74 7.11 9.34
C LYS A 41 3.40 7.58 9.88
N VAL A 42 2.39 6.70 9.99
CA VAL A 42 1.09 7.04 10.59
C VAL A 42 1.26 7.36 12.09
N ILE A 43 2.06 6.57 12.80
CA ILE A 43 2.40 6.79 14.21
C ILE A 43 3.10 8.15 14.40
N GLU A 44 4.05 8.48 13.52
CA GLU A 44 4.77 9.76 13.51
C GLU A 44 3.81 10.94 13.30
N LEU A 45 2.98 10.90 12.25
CA LEU A 45 2.06 11.98 11.89
C LEU A 45 1.04 12.30 13.00
N GLU A 46 0.61 11.29 13.75
CA GLU A 46 -0.38 11.44 14.82
C GLU A 46 0.24 11.58 16.21
N GLY A 47 1.57 11.53 16.31
CA GLY A 47 2.29 11.61 17.57
C GLY A 47 1.87 10.53 18.57
N VAL A 48 1.62 9.30 18.11
CA VAL A 48 1.22 8.19 18.98
C VAL A 48 2.40 7.82 19.87
N THR A 49 2.23 7.99 21.18
CA THR A 49 3.29 7.79 22.19
C THR A 49 3.67 6.32 22.34
N GLU A 50 4.85 6.04 22.88
CA GLU A 50 5.29 4.66 23.15
C GLU A 50 4.32 3.92 24.10
N ALA A 51 3.75 4.62 25.07
CA ALA A 51 2.75 4.06 25.97
C ALA A 51 1.47 3.63 25.24
N GLU A 52 1.02 4.43 24.27
CA GLU A 52 -0.15 4.08 23.43
C GLU A 52 0.16 2.94 22.45
N GLN A 53 1.38 2.90 21.90
CA GLN A 53 1.82 1.82 21.01
C GLN A 53 1.93 0.47 21.74
N ALA A 54 2.17 0.50 23.06
CA ALA A 54 2.28 -0.69 23.90
C ALA A 54 0.92 -1.37 24.19
N PHE A 55 -0.22 -0.74 23.89
CA PHE A 55 -1.52 -1.39 24.08
C PHE A 55 -1.68 -2.59 23.13
N THR A 56 -2.10 -3.74 23.67
CA THR A 56 -2.28 -5.00 22.92
C THR A 56 -3.74 -5.39 22.79
N MET A 57 -4.04 -6.26 21.82
CA MET A 57 -5.41 -6.75 21.63
C MET A 57 -5.82 -7.66 22.80
N PRO A 58 -7.07 -7.58 23.28
CA PRO A 58 -7.58 -8.52 24.27
C PRO A 58 -7.43 -9.96 23.76
N ARG A 59 -6.70 -10.79 24.50
CA ARG A 59 -6.40 -12.21 24.18
C ARG A 59 -5.42 -12.44 23.02
N ASP A 60 -4.71 -11.41 22.57
CA ASP A 60 -3.61 -11.51 21.60
C ASP A 60 -2.48 -10.52 21.95
N GLU A 61 -1.62 -10.91 22.89
CA GLU A 61 -0.53 -10.08 23.41
C GLU A 61 0.57 -9.81 22.37
N ASN A 62 0.65 -10.62 21.32
CA ASN A 62 1.65 -10.45 20.26
C ASN A 62 1.24 -9.40 19.22
N ARG A 63 0.01 -8.89 19.30
CA ARG A 63 -0.53 -7.92 18.35
C ARG A 63 -0.91 -6.63 19.05
N THR A 64 -0.17 -5.56 18.75
CA THR A 64 -0.51 -4.23 19.22
C THR A 64 -1.85 -3.77 18.63
N ARG A 65 -2.61 -3.00 19.40
CA ARG A 65 -3.89 -2.43 18.96
C ARG A 65 -3.68 -1.50 17.78
N VAL A 66 -2.67 -0.64 17.83
CA VAL A 66 -2.37 0.30 16.74
C VAL A 66 -2.13 -0.44 15.42
N ASN A 67 -1.28 -1.47 15.39
CA ASN A 67 -1.05 -2.24 14.16
C ASN A 67 -2.30 -3.05 13.75
N TYR A 68 -3.11 -3.51 14.71
CA TYR A 68 -4.39 -4.16 14.43
C TYR A 68 -5.34 -3.25 13.66
N TYR A 69 -5.60 -2.04 14.17
CA TYR A 69 -6.54 -1.11 13.55
C TYR A 69 -5.99 -0.46 12.27
N LEU A 70 -4.67 -0.24 12.16
CA LEU A 70 -4.06 0.20 10.90
C LEU A 70 -4.20 -0.86 9.78
N ALA A 71 -4.16 -2.15 10.13
CA ALA A 71 -4.46 -3.21 9.17
C ALA A 71 -5.91 -3.14 8.66
N TRP A 72 -6.87 -2.80 9.54
CA TRP A 72 -8.26 -2.55 9.15
C TRP A 72 -8.42 -1.30 8.30
N ALA A 73 -7.77 -0.18 8.66
CA ALA A 73 -7.79 1.04 7.87
C ALA A 73 -7.36 0.78 6.43
N ARG A 74 -6.23 0.06 6.23
CA ARG A 74 -5.78 -0.40 4.90
C ARG A 74 -6.82 -1.27 4.18
N THR A 75 -7.47 -2.16 4.91
CA THR A 75 -8.48 -3.08 4.33
C THR A 75 -9.71 -2.32 3.84
N TYR A 76 -10.20 -1.37 4.63
CA TYR A 76 -11.33 -0.50 4.26
C TYR A 76 -10.98 0.37 3.06
N LEU A 77 -9.81 1.02 3.07
CA LEU A 77 -9.34 1.81 1.94
C LEU A 77 -9.16 0.97 0.67
N LYS A 78 -8.69 -0.27 0.78
CA LYS A 78 -8.64 -1.19 -0.36
C LYS A 78 -10.02 -1.48 -0.94
N ARG A 79 -10.99 -1.72 -0.07
CA ARG A 79 -12.35 -2.07 -0.47
C ARG A 79 -13.11 -0.88 -1.06
N GLY A 80 -12.77 0.35 -0.67
CA GLY A 80 -13.21 1.56 -1.33
C GLY A 80 -12.34 1.98 -2.52
N ASP A 81 -11.56 1.06 -3.10
CA ASP A 81 -10.68 1.28 -4.25
C ASP A 81 -9.66 2.43 -4.10
N ALA A 82 -9.43 2.92 -2.88
CA ALA A 82 -8.47 3.98 -2.60
C ALA A 82 -7.02 3.46 -2.53
N LEU A 83 -6.85 2.19 -2.18
CA LEU A 83 -5.54 1.52 -2.13
C LEU A 83 -5.52 0.23 -2.95
N ASN A 84 -4.35 -0.09 -3.49
CA ASN A 84 -4.04 -1.43 -4.00
C ASN A 84 -2.85 -2.05 -3.25
N ASN A 85 -2.72 -3.37 -3.39
CA ASN A 85 -1.56 -4.11 -2.89
C ASN A 85 -0.99 -4.98 -4.03
N SER A 86 0.06 -4.49 -4.70
CA SER A 86 0.64 -5.15 -5.88
C SER A 86 1.36 -6.46 -5.56
N LYS A 87 1.91 -6.62 -4.35
CA LYS A 87 2.40 -7.88 -3.75
C LYS A 87 2.09 -7.95 -2.25
N ARG A 88 2.34 -9.11 -1.63
CA ARG A 88 2.17 -9.34 -0.19
C ARG A 88 3.07 -8.37 0.61
N GLY A 89 2.49 -7.29 1.15
CA GLY A 89 3.16 -6.38 2.09
C GLY A 89 3.51 -4.97 1.57
N VAL A 90 3.27 -4.67 0.29
CA VAL A 90 3.43 -3.31 -0.29
C VAL A 90 2.06 -2.74 -0.64
N TRP A 91 1.80 -1.52 -0.19
CA TRP A 91 0.55 -0.78 -0.39
C TRP A 91 0.80 0.47 -1.22
N ALA A 92 -0.10 0.79 -2.14
CA ALA A 92 0.02 2.00 -2.97
C ALA A 92 -1.34 2.68 -3.19
N LEU A 93 -1.29 4.00 -3.35
CA LEU A 93 -2.46 4.81 -3.68
C LEU A 93 -2.94 4.49 -5.10
N THR A 94 -4.26 4.44 -5.24
CA THR A 94 -4.91 4.56 -6.55
C THR A 94 -5.14 6.04 -6.87
N GLU A 95 -5.75 6.31 -8.03
CA GLU A 95 -6.22 7.65 -8.36
C GLU A 95 -7.27 8.15 -7.36
N ILE A 96 -8.22 7.29 -6.96
CA ILE A 96 -9.23 7.57 -5.94
C ILE A 96 -8.55 7.92 -4.62
N GLY A 97 -7.60 7.11 -4.17
CA GLY A 97 -6.88 7.38 -2.91
C GLY A 97 -6.05 8.65 -2.95
N SER A 98 -5.44 8.95 -4.09
CA SER A 98 -4.65 10.18 -4.27
C SER A 98 -5.53 11.44 -4.16
N ALA A 99 -6.80 11.36 -4.57
CA ALA A 99 -7.75 12.46 -4.50
C ALA A 99 -8.33 12.71 -3.09
N ILE A 100 -8.22 11.76 -2.15
CA ILE A 100 -8.74 11.92 -0.78
C ILE A 100 -7.99 13.04 -0.05
N SER A 101 -8.71 14.08 0.39
CA SER A 101 -8.15 15.27 1.05
C SER A 101 -8.68 15.53 2.46
N ASP A 102 -9.75 14.84 2.86
CA ASP A 102 -10.46 15.14 4.09
C ASP A 102 -11.14 13.91 4.70
N LEU A 103 -11.62 14.09 5.93
CA LEU A 103 -12.25 13.04 6.72
C LEU A 103 -13.56 12.54 6.08
N SER A 104 -14.31 13.40 5.39
CA SER A 104 -15.61 13.06 4.83
C SER A 104 -15.49 11.99 3.73
N ALA A 105 -14.44 12.05 2.91
CA ALA A 105 -14.15 11.02 1.91
C ALA A 105 -13.91 9.65 2.56
N THR A 106 -13.12 9.60 3.65
CA THR A 106 -12.85 8.34 4.37
C THR A 106 -14.06 7.82 5.14
N GLN A 107 -14.91 8.70 5.67
CA GLN A 107 -16.20 8.33 6.26
C GLN A 107 -17.15 7.73 5.22
N GLY A 108 -17.15 8.28 3.99
CA GLY A 108 -17.90 7.72 2.86
C GLY A 108 -17.48 6.29 2.53
N ILE A 109 -16.17 6.05 2.39
CA ILE A 109 -15.62 4.71 2.19
C ILE A 109 -16.02 3.78 3.35
N TYR A 110 -15.86 4.24 4.59
CA TYR A 110 -16.22 3.46 5.77
C TYR A 110 -17.70 3.05 5.77
N GLY A 111 -18.60 3.99 5.46
CA GLY A 111 -20.04 3.77 5.38
C GLY A 111 -20.40 2.76 4.29
N GLN A 112 -19.86 2.92 3.08
CA GLN A 112 -20.07 2.00 1.96
C GLN A 112 -19.64 0.58 2.31
N VAL A 113 -18.38 0.42 2.74
CA VAL A 113 -17.79 -0.88 3.07
C VAL A 113 -18.59 -1.60 4.15
N THR A 114 -19.02 -0.87 5.19
CA THR A 114 -19.84 -1.41 6.28
C THR A 114 -21.23 -1.86 5.80
N GLN A 115 -21.86 -1.11 4.90
CA GLN A 115 -23.14 -1.50 4.31
C GLN A 115 -23.01 -2.77 3.49
N GLU A 116 -22.00 -2.86 2.61
CA GLU A 116 -21.69 -4.07 1.85
C GLU A 116 -21.46 -5.29 2.74
N GLU A 117 -20.77 -5.13 3.89
CA GLU A 117 -20.57 -6.24 4.83
C GLU A 117 -21.87 -6.71 5.46
N ARG A 118 -22.74 -5.77 5.84
CA ARG A 118 -24.07 -6.08 6.39
C ARG A 118 -24.93 -6.81 5.36
N GLU A 119 -24.90 -6.37 4.10
CA GLU A 119 -25.61 -7.03 3.01
C GLU A 119 -25.04 -8.41 2.72
N ARG A 120 -23.72 -8.55 2.62
CA ARG A 120 -23.06 -9.84 2.42
C ARG A 120 -23.35 -10.82 3.56
N ALA A 121 -23.34 -10.34 4.80
CA ALA A 121 -23.70 -11.14 5.97
C ALA A 121 -25.18 -11.55 5.94
N ARG A 122 -26.08 -10.64 5.54
CA ARG A 122 -27.51 -10.93 5.35
C ARG A 122 -27.72 -11.98 4.27
N LEU A 123 -27.10 -11.81 3.10
CA LEU A 123 -27.15 -12.76 1.99
C LEU A 123 -26.57 -14.12 2.37
N LYS A 124 -25.46 -14.16 3.12
CA LYS A 124 -24.88 -15.40 3.65
C LYS A 124 -25.82 -16.10 4.63
N ARG A 125 -26.52 -15.36 5.50
CA ARG A 125 -27.55 -15.93 6.40
C ARG A 125 -28.75 -16.48 5.64
N LEU A 126 -29.22 -15.76 4.61
CA LEU A 126 -30.28 -16.22 3.71
C LEU A 126 -29.86 -17.46 2.93
N ALA A 127 -28.64 -17.49 2.41
CA ALA A 127 -28.07 -18.63 1.69
C ALA A 127 -27.85 -19.83 2.61
N ALA A 128 -27.37 -19.64 3.85
CA ALA A 128 -27.25 -20.71 4.84
C ALA A 128 -28.62 -21.29 5.22
N LYS A 129 -29.66 -20.45 5.31
CA LYS A 129 -31.05 -20.90 5.54
C LYS A 129 -31.66 -21.61 4.32
N LYS A 130 -31.15 -21.36 3.11
CA LYS A 130 -31.58 -21.98 1.85
C LYS A 130 -30.77 -23.26 1.52
N ALA A 131 -29.50 -23.32 1.92
CA ALA A 131 -28.62 -24.48 1.75
C ALA A 131 -28.95 -25.65 2.68
N ASP A 132 -29.76 -25.42 3.73
CA ASP A 132 -30.37 -26.48 4.56
C ASP A 132 -31.57 -27.16 3.85
N ALA A 133 -32.02 -26.63 2.71
CA ALA A 133 -33.20 -27.08 1.98
C ALA A 133 -32.93 -27.61 0.56
N ASP A 134 -31.70 -27.53 0.03
CA ASP A 134 -31.39 -28.08 -1.29
C ASP A 134 -29.89 -28.30 -1.45
N ARG A 135 -29.50 -29.53 -1.82
CA ARG A 135 -28.09 -29.91 -2.08
C ARG A 135 -28.03 -30.42 -3.51
N GLY A 136 -27.57 -29.56 -4.41
CA GLY A 136 -27.43 -29.86 -5.84
C GLY A 136 -26.51 -28.88 -6.55
N GLU A 137 -25.27 -29.33 -6.74
CA GLU A 137 -24.29 -29.11 -7.81
C GLU A 137 -23.74 -27.72 -8.21
N GLU A 138 -22.48 -27.82 -8.65
CA GLU A 138 -21.43 -26.84 -8.86
C GLU A 138 -21.61 -26.01 -10.14
N ILE A 139 -20.95 -24.84 -10.17
CA ILE A 139 -20.63 -24.13 -11.41
C ILE A 139 -19.17 -23.68 -11.35
N GLU A 140 -18.35 -24.29 -12.20
CA GLU A 140 -17.06 -23.76 -12.65
C GLU A 140 -17.29 -22.48 -13.46
N VAL A 141 -16.45 -21.47 -13.28
CA VAL A 141 -16.36 -20.33 -14.22
C VAL A 141 -14.92 -20.11 -14.65
N MET A 142 -14.69 -20.54 -15.89
CA MET A 142 -13.82 -20.04 -16.96
C MET A 142 -12.71 -19.04 -16.60
N ALA A 143 -11.48 -19.46 -16.93
CA ALA A 143 -10.40 -18.56 -17.31
C ALA A 143 -10.46 -18.33 -18.83
N ASP A 144 -10.42 -17.06 -19.23
CA ASP A 144 -10.14 -16.61 -20.60
C ASP A 144 -9.42 -15.26 -20.49
N ASP A 145 -8.17 -15.15 -20.95
CA ASP A 145 -7.87 -14.79 -22.34
C ASP A 145 -6.34 -14.83 -22.57
N GLY A 146 -5.95 -15.05 -23.82
CA GLY A 146 -4.66 -15.59 -24.29
C GLY A 146 -3.42 -14.65 -24.31
N PRO A 147 -2.37 -15.03 -25.08
CA PRO A 147 -1.01 -14.49 -24.99
C PRO A 147 -0.83 -13.24 -25.87
N ALA A 148 0.13 -12.36 -25.50
CA ALA A 148 0.55 -11.24 -26.35
C ALA A 148 2.07 -10.99 -26.25
N ASP A 149 2.75 -11.33 -27.34
CA ASP A 149 4.00 -10.78 -27.90
C ASP A 149 5.07 -10.21 -26.93
N GLU A 150 6.11 -11.00 -26.69
CA GLU A 150 7.22 -10.71 -25.77
C GLU A 150 8.26 -9.67 -26.26
N GLU A 151 8.14 -9.14 -27.49
CA GLU A 151 9.17 -8.24 -28.08
C GLU A 151 8.79 -6.75 -28.25
N ASP A 152 7.51 -6.35 -28.20
CA ASP A 152 7.10 -4.93 -28.40
C ASP A 152 6.77 -4.17 -27.10
N TRP A 153 6.43 -4.87 -26.02
CA TRP A 153 6.04 -4.20 -24.76
C TRP A 153 7.19 -3.41 -24.12
N LYS A 154 8.45 -3.83 -24.30
CA LYS A 154 9.63 -3.15 -23.74
C LYS A 154 9.80 -1.76 -24.33
N SER A 155 9.62 -1.63 -25.65
CA SER A 155 9.71 -0.36 -26.37
C SER A 155 8.57 0.58 -25.98
N ALA A 156 7.34 0.04 -25.88
CA ALA A 156 6.19 0.78 -25.38
C ALA A 156 6.41 1.27 -23.94
N LEU A 157 6.90 0.40 -23.04
CA LEU A 157 7.21 0.76 -21.67
C LEU A 157 8.30 1.84 -21.59
N LEU A 158 9.40 1.71 -22.32
CA LEU A 158 10.47 2.72 -22.36
C LEU A 158 9.95 4.07 -22.87
N SER A 159 9.05 4.09 -23.85
CA SER A 159 8.40 5.31 -24.33
C SER A 159 7.55 5.97 -23.25
N VAL A 160 6.78 5.18 -22.50
CA VAL A 160 5.98 5.66 -21.35
C VAL A 160 6.89 6.21 -20.25
N LEU A 161 7.92 5.46 -19.85
CA LEU A 161 8.89 5.88 -18.83
C LEU A 161 9.66 7.15 -19.25
N GLY A 162 10.02 7.25 -20.54
CA GLY A 162 10.71 8.40 -21.11
C GLY A 162 9.86 9.68 -21.10
N LYS A 163 8.55 9.55 -21.31
CA LYS A 163 7.59 10.68 -21.32
C LYS A 163 7.06 11.05 -19.94
N MET A 164 7.28 10.21 -18.93
CA MET A 164 6.80 10.41 -17.57
C MET A 164 7.38 11.69 -16.93
N ASP A 165 6.60 12.38 -16.11
CA ASP A 165 7.13 13.48 -15.30
C ASP A 165 8.24 12.97 -14.36
N PRO A 166 9.34 13.73 -14.10
CA PRO A 166 10.40 13.28 -13.20
C PRO A 166 9.91 12.84 -11.81
N ALA A 167 8.95 13.56 -11.22
CA ALA A 167 8.41 13.19 -9.90
C ALA A 167 7.55 11.92 -9.98
N ALA A 168 6.89 11.66 -11.11
CA ALA A 168 6.18 10.40 -11.32
C ALA A 168 7.15 9.23 -11.52
N PHE A 169 8.27 9.44 -12.22
CA PHE A 169 9.34 8.46 -12.36
C PHE A 169 9.99 8.14 -11.01
N GLU A 170 10.17 9.15 -10.15
CA GLU A 170 10.60 8.99 -8.76
C GLU A 170 9.72 8.02 -7.97
N ARG A 171 8.40 8.27 -7.95
CA ARG A 171 7.43 7.39 -7.27
C ARG A 171 7.44 5.97 -7.82
N LEU A 172 7.60 5.82 -9.14
CA LEU A 172 7.67 4.52 -9.77
C LEU A 172 8.92 3.73 -9.34
N ALA A 173 10.09 4.37 -9.34
CA ALA A 173 11.33 3.72 -8.92
C ALA A 173 11.30 3.31 -7.44
N GLN A 174 10.77 4.17 -6.56
CA GLN A 174 10.56 3.83 -5.15
C GLN A 174 9.66 2.60 -5.02
N ARG A 175 8.53 2.57 -5.74
CA ARG A 175 7.62 1.42 -5.75
C ARG A 175 8.34 0.15 -6.23
N LEU A 176 9.11 0.24 -7.31
CA LEU A 176 9.85 -0.89 -7.86
C LEU A 176 10.87 -1.46 -6.87
N LEU A 177 11.61 -0.60 -6.15
CA LEU A 177 12.56 -1.02 -5.12
C LEU A 177 11.85 -1.74 -3.97
N ARG A 178 10.73 -1.20 -3.49
CA ARG A 178 9.90 -1.87 -2.46
C ARG A 178 9.41 -3.24 -2.93
N GLU A 179 8.96 -3.32 -4.18
CA GLU A 179 8.53 -4.58 -4.83
C GLU A 179 9.68 -5.59 -5.06
N ALA A 180 10.93 -5.11 -5.05
CA ALA A 180 12.15 -5.91 -5.09
C ALA A 180 12.66 -6.32 -3.69
N GLY A 181 11.97 -5.93 -2.61
CA GLY A 181 12.28 -6.33 -1.23
C GLY A 181 13.07 -5.29 -0.43
N PHE A 182 13.24 -4.06 -0.95
CA PHE A 182 13.78 -2.97 -0.16
C PHE A 182 12.75 -2.43 0.83
N THR A 183 13.25 -1.98 1.97
CA THR A 183 12.49 -1.30 3.04
C THR A 183 13.17 0.02 3.36
N LYS A 184 12.46 0.97 3.97
CA LYS A 184 12.98 2.31 4.31
C LYS A 184 13.60 3.00 3.09
N VAL A 185 12.86 3.02 1.99
CA VAL A 185 13.31 3.62 0.72
C VAL A 185 13.13 5.13 0.78
N GLU A 186 14.23 5.86 0.96
CA GLU A 186 14.29 7.31 1.04
C GLU A 186 15.00 7.90 -0.19
N VAL A 187 14.44 8.97 -0.75
CA VAL A 187 15.07 9.72 -1.85
C VAL A 187 15.84 10.90 -1.28
N ARG A 188 17.13 10.98 -1.59
CA ARG A 188 18.05 12.02 -1.12
C ARG A 188 18.43 12.95 -2.27
N GLY A 189 17.55 13.91 -2.55
CA GLY A 189 17.84 15.08 -3.39
C GLY A 189 17.42 14.97 -4.86
N LYS A 190 17.16 16.14 -5.45
CA LYS A 190 16.91 16.31 -6.89
C LYS A 190 18.25 16.36 -7.61
N SER A 191 18.60 15.31 -8.35
CA SER A 191 19.71 15.39 -9.28
C SER A 191 19.28 16.24 -10.50
N GLY A 192 20.09 17.22 -10.89
CA GLY A 192 19.81 18.12 -12.02
C GLY A 192 19.73 17.40 -13.38
N ASP A 193 20.01 16.10 -13.43
CA ASP A 193 19.91 15.23 -14.61
C ASP A 193 18.58 14.46 -14.69
N GLY A 194 17.66 14.63 -13.72
CA GLY A 194 16.39 13.90 -13.66
C GLY A 194 16.54 12.43 -13.25
N GLY A 195 17.67 12.07 -12.64
CA GLY A 195 17.87 10.83 -11.89
C GLY A 195 17.50 10.95 -10.41
N ILE A 196 17.40 9.79 -9.77
CA ILE A 196 17.05 9.61 -8.36
C ILE A 196 18.28 9.07 -7.66
N ASP A 197 18.70 9.71 -6.59
CA ASP A 197 19.65 9.14 -5.63
C ASP A 197 18.92 8.87 -4.31
N GLY A 198 19.17 7.73 -3.70
CA GLY A 198 18.47 7.36 -2.48
C GLY A 198 19.14 6.26 -1.68
N VAL A 199 18.55 5.96 -0.53
CA VAL A 199 19.00 4.91 0.38
C VAL A 199 17.83 3.97 0.63
N GLY A 200 18.10 2.68 0.60
CA GLY A 200 17.14 1.65 0.99
C GLY A 200 17.83 0.54 1.77
N VAL A 201 17.05 -0.16 2.59
CA VAL A 201 17.51 -1.30 3.37
C VAL A 201 17.02 -2.59 2.71
N LEU A 202 17.96 -3.40 2.21
CA LEU A 202 17.67 -4.72 1.67
C LEU A 202 17.96 -5.77 2.75
N ARG A 203 16.97 -6.61 3.07
CA ARG A 203 17.16 -7.72 4.01
C ARG A 203 17.25 -9.04 3.22
N VAL A 204 18.34 -9.78 3.44
CA VAL A 204 18.54 -11.12 2.90
C VAL A 204 18.79 -12.05 4.09
N ASN A 205 17.85 -12.96 4.36
CA ASN A 205 17.83 -13.79 5.56
C ASN A 205 17.92 -12.95 6.85
N LEU A 206 18.96 -13.16 7.66
CA LEU A 206 19.19 -12.46 8.93
C LEU A 206 20.06 -11.20 8.79
N VAL A 207 20.48 -10.84 7.56
CA VAL A 207 21.41 -9.73 7.31
C VAL A 207 20.67 -8.58 6.63
N SER A 208 20.92 -7.36 7.11
CA SER A 208 20.38 -6.12 6.56
C SER A 208 21.51 -5.29 5.95
N PHE A 209 21.34 -4.88 4.70
CA PHE A 209 22.29 -4.04 3.96
C PHE A 209 21.69 -2.66 3.77
N GLN A 210 22.42 -1.62 4.16
CA GLN A 210 22.11 -0.25 3.78
C GLN A 210 22.71 -0.02 2.39
N VAL A 211 21.85 0.17 1.40
CA VAL A 211 22.22 0.25 -0.01
C VAL A 211 21.90 1.65 -0.50
N TYR A 212 22.91 2.31 -1.06
CA TYR A 212 22.71 3.52 -1.85
C TYR A 212 22.34 3.09 -3.27
N PHE A 213 21.27 3.68 -3.81
CA PHE A 213 20.83 3.41 -5.17
C PHE A 213 20.79 4.70 -5.99
N GLN A 214 21.05 4.55 -7.29
CA GLN A 214 20.89 5.59 -8.28
C GLN A 214 20.04 5.06 -9.43
N CYS A 215 18.94 5.75 -9.74
CA CYS A 215 18.06 5.42 -10.86
C CYS A 215 18.06 6.57 -11.87
N LYS A 216 18.56 6.33 -13.07
CA LYS A 216 18.62 7.35 -14.13
C LYS A 216 17.60 7.07 -15.22
N ARG A 217 16.89 8.13 -15.63
CA ARG A 217 16.06 8.10 -16.83
C ARG A 217 16.91 8.46 -18.04
N TRP A 218 17.41 7.45 -18.74
CA TRP A 218 18.20 7.65 -19.95
C TRP A 218 17.30 8.05 -21.14
N LYS A 219 17.59 9.19 -21.76
CA LYS A 219 17.04 9.54 -23.09
C LYS A 219 17.97 8.99 -24.17
N GLY A 220 17.90 7.69 -24.42
CA GLY A 220 18.68 6.99 -25.45
C GLY A 220 19.12 5.59 -25.02
N VAL A 221 19.29 4.69 -26.00
CA VAL A 221 19.81 3.33 -25.79
C VAL A 221 21.27 3.44 -25.36
N THR A 222 21.58 3.18 -24.10
CA THR A 222 22.95 2.95 -23.65
C THR A 222 23.21 1.46 -23.61
N ALA A 223 24.28 1.01 -24.28
CA ALA A 223 24.74 -0.37 -24.27
C ALA A 223 24.92 -0.89 -22.83
N PRO A 224 24.61 -2.17 -22.56
CA PRO A 224 24.72 -2.72 -21.21
C PRO A 224 26.17 -2.65 -20.73
N LEU A 225 26.36 -2.29 -19.45
CA LEU A 225 27.66 -2.32 -18.78
C LEU A 225 28.27 -3.72 -18.92
N ALA A 226 29.44 -3.80 -19.56
CA ALA A 226 30.22 -5.03 -19.58
C ALA A 226 30.66 -5.38 -18.16
N PRO A 227 30.68 -6.68 -17.79
CA PRO A 227 31.17 -7.11 -16.49
C PRO A 227 32.67 -6.77 -16.35
N PRO A 228 33.14 -6.44 -15.13
CA PRO A 228 34.55 -6.19 -14.88
C PRO A 228 35.37 -7.46 -15.14
N ALA A 229 36.55 -7.27 -15.75
CA ALA A 229 37.54 -8.29 -16.04
C ALA A 229 38.25 -8.79 -14.77
#